data_AF-X1VJ35-F1
#
_entry.id   AF-X1VJ35-F1
#
_cell.length_a   1.000
_cell.length_b   1.000
_cell.length_c   1.000
_cell.angle_alpha   90.00
_cell.angle_beta   90.00
_cell.angle_gamma   90.00
#
_symmetry.space_group_name_H-M   'P 1'
#
loop_
_entity.id
_entity.type
_entity.pdbx_description
1 polymer ?
#
loop_
_entity_poly.entity_id
_entity_poly.type
_entity_poly.pdbx_seq_one_letter_code
_entity_poly.pdbx_strand_id
1 'polypeptide(L)'
;DYFQLEGFAYRFVPIKTTRSGFLEYGRINTDVMYDNLMNNFRWGGMEGTDLHLGYYERRTFSVIKIRNNFARLAKKLLLEGKRDSAVAVLDRCLELFPHERIPYHYFMPGIIETYYKAEEIEKAEKIAEEFALICEDNLSYYLSLKPGMRKSVTSDIQLHLQLLQMLTGVTKESNPEGVAKSIEEKFSSLYSKYIQTTGQ
;
A
#
# COMPACT_ATOMS: atom_id res chain seq x y z
N ASP A 1 -1.47 2.75 24.14
CA ASP A 1 -0.49 1.85 24.76
C ASP A 1 -1.04 0.51 25.23
N TYR A 2 -2.35 0.31 25.37
CA TYR A 2 -2.95 -0.95 25.86
C TYR A 2 -3.94 -1.57 24.87
N PHE A 3 -3.67 -1.39 23.58
CA PHE A 3 -4.57 -1.85 22.51
C PHE A 3 -3.94 -3.00 21.75
N GLN A 4 -4.79 -3.93 21.31
CA GLN A 4 -4.45 -5.05 20.46
C GLN A 4 -5.34 -5.03 19.22
N LEU A 5 -4.72 -5.04 18.04
CA LEU A 5 -5.42 -5.14 16.77
C LEU A 5 -5.72 -6.62 16.48
N GLU A 6 -6.98 -6.95 16.22
CA GLU A 6 -7.45 -8.32 15.94
C GLU A 6 -8.31 -8.36 14.66
N GLY A 7 -7.81 -7.72 13.60
CA GLY A 7 -8.54 -7.52 12.34
C GLY A 7 -8.82 -6.05 12.11
N PHE A 8 -10.07 -5.61 12.23
CA PHE A 8 -10.49 -4.21 12.03
C PHE A 8 -10.86 -3.47 13.32
N ALA A 9 -10.86 -4.16 14.46
CA ALA A 9 -11.18 -3.60 15.77
C ALA A 9 -9.98 -3.70 16.72
N TYR A 10 -9.94 -2.76 17.67
CA TYR A 10 -8.96 -2.75 18.74
C TYR A 10 -9.59 -3.26 20.04
N ARG A 11 -8.98 -4.29 20.64
CA ARG A 11 -9.31 -4.79 21.97
C ARG A 11 -8.41 -4.15 23.01
N PHE A 12 -8.98 -3.72 24.12
CA PHE A 12 -8.20 -3.27 25.28
C PHE A 12 -7.61 -4.49 26.00
N VAL A 13 -6.30 -4.47 26.24
CA VAL A 13 -5.57 -5.55 26.92
C VAL A 13 -4.59 -4.96 27.94
N PRO A 14 -4.37 -5.59 29.10
CA PRO A 14 -3.45 -5.09 30.12
C PRO A 14 -1.97 -5.35 29.76
N ILE A 15 -1.59 -5.12 28.50
CA ILE A 15 -0.24 -5.31 27.97
C ILE A 15 0.21 -3.97 27.38
N LYS A 16 1.18 -3.33 28.05
CA LYS A 16 1.73 -2.06 27.59
C LYS A 16 2.58 -2.28 26.34
N THR A 17 2.25 -1.58 25.26
CA THR A 17 2.95 -1.64 23.98
C THR A 17 3.34 -0.22 23.57
N THR A 18 4.63 0.01 23.37
CA THR A 18 5.16 1.29 22.91
C THR A 18 4.75 1.52 21.46
N ARG A 19 4.19 2.69 21.16
CA ARG A 19 3.82 3.05 19.79
C ARG A 19 5.10 3.37 18.99
N SER A 20 5.30 2.69 17.86
CA SER A 20 6.42 2.94 16.94
C SER A 20 6.10 3.94 15.82
N GLY A 21 4.82 4.29 15.62
CA GLY A 21 4.41 5.27 14.61
C GLY A 21 2.90 5.56 14.63
N PHE A 22 2.45 6.55 13.86
CA PHE A 22 1.04 6.92 13.78
C PHE A 22 0.15 5.80 13.23
N LEU A 23 0.65 5.03 12.26
CA LEU A 23 -0.05 3.89 11.67
C LEU A 23 0.18 2.57 12.44
N GLU A 24 1.17 2.54 13.34
CA GLU A 24 1.54 1.37 14.14
C GLU A 24 0.89 1.45 15.53
N TYR A 25 -0.43 1.59 15.55
CA TYR A 25 -1.19 1.64 16.79
C TYR A 25 -1.56 0.22 17.26
N GLY A 26 -1.35 -0.02 18.56
CA GLY A 26 -1.65 -1.29 19.23
C GLY A 26 -0.70 -2.44 18.85
N ARG A 27 -0.58 -3.43 19.74
CA ARG A 27 0.10 -4.70 19.43
C ARG A 27 -0.73 -5.54 18.46
N ILE A 28 -0.07 -6.53 17.85
CA ILE A 28 -0.71 -7.56 17.04
C ILE A 28 -0.53 -8.90 17.76
N ASN A 29 -1.63 -9.64 17.91
CA ASN A 29 -1.58 -11.06 18.20
C ASN A 29 -1.66 -11.78 16.85
N THR A 30 -0.54 -12.33 16.39
CA THR A 30 -0.41 -12.89 15.04
C THR A 30 -1.35 -14.04 14.80
N ASP A 31 -1.52 -14.95 15.77
CA ASP A 31 -2.37 -16.13 15.60
C ASP A 31 -3.85 -15.73 15.43
N VAL A 32 -4.36 -14.86 16.31
CA VAL A 32 -5.75 -14.37 16.23
C VAL A 32 -5.99 -13.53 14.98
N MET A 33 -5.05 -12.63 14.66
CA MET A 33 -5.20 -11.75 13.50
C MET A 33 -5.09 -12.53 12.19
N TYR A 34 -4.23 -13.55 12.12
CA TYR A 34 -4.13 -14.45 10.98
C TYR A 34 -5.42 -15.23 10.78
N ASP A 35 -5.93 -15.88 11.83
CA ASP A 35 -7.18 -16.65 11.73
C ASP A 35 -8.36 -15.76 11.30
N ASN A 36 -8.44 -14.53 11.83
CA ASN A 36 -9.46 -13.58 11.44
C ASN A 36 -9.37 -13.17 9.97
N LEU A 37 -8.20 -12.76 9.49
CA LEU A 37 -8.02 -12.28 8.11
C LEU A 37 -8.08 -13.41 7.08
N MET A 38 -7.59 -14.60 7.42
CA MET A 38 -7.46 -15.70 6.48
C MET A 38 -8.70 -16.60 6.45
N ASN A 39 -9.36 -16.81 7.60
CA ASN A 39 -10.38 -17.85 7.73
C ASN A 39 -11.76 -17.31 8.12
N ASN A 40 -11.85 -16.38 9.08
CA ASN A 40 -13.15 -16.00 9.66
C ASN A 40 -13.85 -14.85 8.92
N PHE A 41 -13.11 -13.89 8.36
CA PHE A 41 -13.71 -12.75 7.70
C PHE A 41 -14.32 -13.12 6.35
N ARG A 42 -15.51 -12.58 6.11
CA ARG A 42 -16.24 -12.72 4.85
C ARG A 42 -16.05 -11.46 4.04
N TRP A 43 -15.53 -11.63 2.83
CA TRP A 43 -15.15 -10.52 1.95
C TRP A 43 -16.24 -10.16 0.94
N GLY A 44 -17.35 -10.89 0.90
CA GLY A 44 -18.54 -10.49 0.12
C GLY A 44 -18.32 -10.44 -1.39
N GLY A 45 -17.42 -11.25 -1.95
CA GLY A 45 -17.17 -11.34 -3.39
C GLY A 45 -16.23 -10.25 -3.94
N MET A 46 -15.38 -9.66 -3.08
CA MET A 46 -14.37 -8.68 -3.50
C MET A 46 -13.30 -9.26 -4.44
N GLU A 47 -13.17 -10.58 -4.48
CA GLU A 47 -12.37 -11.35 -5.42
C GLU A 47 -13.04 -11.52 -6.81
N GLY A 48 -14.38 -11.42 -6.90
CA GLY A 48 -15.14 -11.79 -8.12
C GLY A 48 -15.66 -10.60 -8.93
N THR A 49 -15.68 -10.70 -10.26
CA THR A 49 -15.96 -9.59 -11.21
C THR A 49 -17.37 -8.99 -11.15
N ASP A 50 -18.33 -9.67 -10.53
CA ASP A 50 -19.75 -9.34 -10.65
C ASP A 50 -20.23 -8.23 -9.70
N LEU A 51 -19.38 -7.83 -8.74
CA LEU A 51 -19.71 -6.78 -7.77
C LEU A 51 -19.25 -5.39 -8.25
N HIS A 52 -20.16 -4.44 -8.38
CA HIS A 52 -19.79 -3.05 -8.65
C HIS A 52 -19.30 -2.36 -7.37
N LEU A 53 -18.04 -1.89 -7.36
CA LEU A 53 -17.48 -1.11 -6.26
C LEU A 53 -17.47 0.38 -6.63
N GLY A 54 -18.40 1.12 -6.05
CA GLY A 54 -18.51 2.56 -6.19
C GLY A 54 -17.51 3.33 -5.31
N TYR A 55 -17.69 4.65 -5.25
CA TYR A 55 -16.80 5.54 -4.52
C TYR A 55 -16.80 5.26 -3.00
N TYR A 56 -17.97 5.03 -2.40
CA TYR A 56 -18.11 4.89 -0.95
C TYR A 56 -17.49 3.59 -0.43
N GLU A 57 -17.62 2.51 -1.19
CA GLU A 57 -17.04 1.21 -0.87
C GLU A 57 -15.51 1.32 -0.91
N ARG A 58 -14.95 1.84 -2.01
CA ARG A 58 -13.50 2.08 -2.17
C ARG A 58 -12.95 2.98 -1.07
N ARG A 59 -13.68 4.06 -0.74
CA ARG A 59 -13.30 4.98 0.34
C ARG A 59 -13.29 4.27 1.69
N THR A 60 -14.28 3.42 1.97
CA THR A 60 -14.37 2.68 3.23
C THR A 60 -13.16 1.78 3.44
N PHE A 61 -12.70 1.08 2.39
CA PHE A 61 -11.50 0.24 2.47
C PHE A 61 -10.23 1.00 2.82
N SER A 62 -10.08 2.23 2.29
CA SER A 62 -9.00 3.14 2.66
C SER A 62 -9.12 3.62 4.12
N VAL A 63 -10.34 3.91 4.59
CA VAL A 63 -10.60 4.38 5.97
C VAL A 63 -10.30 3.29 7.00
N ILE A 64 -10.72 2.05 6.77
CA ILE A 64 -10.41 0.91 7.65
C ILE A 64 -8.98 0.37 7.46
N LYS A 65 -8.23 0.95 6.52
CA LYS A 65 -6.81 0.68 6.25
C LYS A 65 -6.54 -0.78 5.97
N ILE A 66 -7.36 -1.39 5.13
CA ILE A 66 -7.37 -2.85 4.95
C ILE A 66 -6.00 -3.42 4.58
N ARG A 67 -5.36 -2.90 3.53
CA ARG A 67 -4.01 -3.32 3.10
C ARG A 67 -2.95 -3.08 4.17
N ASN A 68 -3.09 -2.04 4.99
CA ASN A 68 -2.16 -1.80 6.10
C ASN A 68 -2.26 -2.90 7.15
N ASN A 69 -3.47 -3.36 7.50
CA ASN A 69 -3.64 -4.42 8.49
C ASN A 69 -2.98 -5.74 8.01
N PHE A 70 -3.13 -6.09 6.73
CA PHE A 70 -2.43 -7.23 6.12
C PHE A 70 -0.90 -7.03 6.16
N ALA A 71 -0.39 -5.87 5.74
CA ALA A 71 1.04 -5.58 5.77
C ALA A 71 1.61 -5.67 7.20
N ARG A 72 0.91 -5.14 8.20
CA ARG A 72 1.34 -5.18 9.60
C ARG A 72 1.38 -6.60 10.16
N LEU A 73 0.39 -7.43 9.82
CA LEU A 73 0.39 -8.85 10.18
C LEU A 73 1.58 -9.56 9.53
N ALA A 74 1.76 -9.40 8.22
CA ALA A 74 2.86 -10.02 7.49
C ALA A 74 4.23 -9.63 8.05
N LYS A 75 4.47 -8.32 8.32
CA LYS A 75 5.69 -7.85 8.98
C LYS A 75 5.93 -8.53 10.33
N LYS A 76 4.87 -8.70 11.13
CA LYS A 76 4.99 -9.35 12.45
C LYS A 76 5.28 -10.84 12.32
N LEU A 77 4.67 -11.53 11.36
CA LEU A 77 4.95 -12.93 11.04
C LEU A 77 6.39 -13.15 10.59
N LEU A 78 6.95 -12.25 9.77
CA LEU A 78 8.37 -12.29 9.40
C LEU A 78 9.29 -12.15 10.62
N LEU A 79 8.98 -11.24 11.53
CA LEU A 79 9.73 -11.11 12.80
C LEU A 79 9.64 -12.36 13.68
N GLU A 80 8.61 -13.19 13.49
CA GLU A 80 8.44 -14.48 14.18
C GLU A 80 9.07 -15.65 13.40
N GLY A 81 9.74 -15.39 12.26
CA GLY A 81 10.32 -16.43 11.40
C GLY A 81 9.29 -17.21 10.56
N LYS A 82 8.02 -16.78 10.56
CA LYS A 82 6.91 -17.43 9.83
C LYS A 82 6.80 -16.86 8.41
N ARG A 83 7.84 -17.04 7.58
CA ARG A 83 7.91 -16.49 6.20
C ARG A 83 6.71 -16.93 5.34
N ASP A 84 6.43 -18.22 5.27
CA ASP A 84 5.36 -18.76 4.41
C ASP A 84 3.99 -18.16 4.77
N SER A 85 3.71 -18.02 6.07
CA SER A 85 2.50 -17.37 6.56
C SER A 85 2.45 -15.88 6.20
N ALA A 86 3.58 -15.17 6.25
CA ALA A 86 3.64 -13.77 5.85
C ALA A 86 3.35 -13.59 4.36
N VAL A 87 3.96 -14.42 3.50
CA VAL A 87 3.71 -14.40 2.05
C VAL A 87 2.25 -14.73 1.75
N ALA A 88 1.67 -15.75 2.41
CA ALA A 88 0.26 -16.09 2.24
C ALA A 88 -0.69 -14.93 2.61
N VAL A 89 -0.38 -14.19 3.67
CA VAL A 89 -1.16 -13.00 4.09
C VAL A 89 -1.07 -11.89 3.03
N LEU A 90 0.12 -11.63 2.48
CA LEU A 90 0.29 -10.62 1.44
C LEU A 90 -0.43 -11.03 0.14
N ASP A 91 -0.27 -12.28 -0.28
CA ASP A 91 -0.91 -12.81 -1.49
C ASP A 91 -2.44 -12.75 -1.37
N ARG A 92 -2.98 -13.13 -0.21
CA ARG A 92 -4.41 -13.00 0.09
C ARG A 92 -4.90 -11.56 0.03
N CYS A 93 -4.09 -10.60 0.47
CA CYS A 93 -4.43 -9.18 0.37
C CYS A 93 -4.56 -8.73 -1.10
N LEU A 94 -3.68 -9.20 -1.99
CA LEU A 94 -3.73 -8.81 -3.40
C LEU A 94 -4.85 -9.53 -4.17
N GLU A 95 -5.13 -10.78 -3.81
CA GLU A 95 -6.28 -11.55 -4.35
C GLU A 95 -7.61 -10.88 -4.01
N LEU A 96 -7.79 -10.46 -2.75
CA LEU A 96 -9.02 -9.82 -2.28
C LEU A 96 -9.18 -8.39 -2.76
N PHE A 97 -8.08 -7.67 -2.95
CA PHE A 97 -8.07 -6.25 -3.29
C PHE A 97 -7.21 -5.99 -4.54
N PRO A 98 -7.59 -6.55 -5.71
CA PRO A 98 -6.86 -6.34 -6.95
C PRO A 98 -6.94 -4.86 -7.36
N HIS A 99 -5.88 -4.36 -8.00
CA HIS A 99 -5.71 -2.93 -8.26
C HIS A 99 -6.75 -2.38 -9.26
N GLU A 100 -7.20 -3.23 -10.17
CA GLU A 100 -8.21 -2.94 -11.20
C GLU A 100 -9.55 -2.56 -10.58
N ARG A 101 -9.83 -3.06 -9.38
CA ARG A 101 -11.07 -2.82 -8.64
C ARG A 101 -10.89 -1.78 -7.54
N ILE A 102 -9.82 -1.92 -6.78
CA ILE A 102 -9.47 -1.01 -5.69
C ILE A 102 -8.09 -0.47 -6.02
N PRO A 103 -8.00 0.76 -6.57
CA PRO A 103 -6.73 1.32 -6.99
C PRO A 103 -5.66 1.23 -5.90
N TYR A 104 -4.42 1.01 -6.32
CA TYR A 104 -3.28 1.14 -5.43
C TYR A 104 -3.23 2.54 -4.81
N HIS A 105 -2.78 2.59 -3.56
CA HIS A 105 -2.80 3.80 -2.75
C HIS A 105 -1.66 3.77 -1.73
N TYR A 106 -1.64 4.74 -0.82
CA TYR A 106 -0.66 4.99 0.24
C TYR A 106 -0.10 3.78 1.01
N PHE A 107 -0.82 2.67 1.12
CA PHE A 107 -0.36 1.49 1.86
C PHE A 107 0.45 0.50 1.03
N MET A 108 0.50 0.66 -0.30
CA MET A 108 1.23 -0.25 -1.19
C MET A 108 2.75 -0.29 -0.97
N PRO A 109 3.45 0.84 -0.70
CA PRO A 109 4.88 0.78 -0.37
C PRO A 109 5.17 -0.17 0.80
N GLY A 110 4.29 -0.23 1.80
CA GLY A 110 4.43 -1.16 2.92
C GLY A 110 4.20 -2.62 2.55
N ILE A 111 3.34 -2.91 1.57
CA ILE A 111 3.15 -4.27 1.02
C ILE A 111 4.40 -4.69 0.24
N ILE A 112 4.88 -3.84 -0.66
CA ILE A 112 6.07 -4.07 -1.49
C ILE A 112 7.31 -4.30 -0.63
N GLU A 113 7.56 -3.42 0.35
CA GLU A 113 8.64 -3.56 1.32
C GLU A 113 8.57 -4.90 2.07
N THR A 114 7.36 -5.37 2.40
CA THR A 114 7.19 -6.63 3.13
C THR A 114 7.46 -7.84 2.24
N TYR A 115 7.12 -7.79 0.95
CA TYR A 115 7.52 -8.84 0.00
C TYR A 115 9.04 -8.90 -0.16
N TYR A 116 9.72 -7.75 -0.28
CA TYR A 116 11.18 -7.72 -0.30
C TYR A 116 11.79 -8.35 0.96
N LYS A 117 11.26 -8.00 2.14
CA LYS A 117 11.70 -8.59 3.43
C LYS A 117 11.39 -10.09 3.55
N ALA A 118 10.39 -10.57 2.80
CA ALA A 118 10.10 -11.98 2.67
C ALA A 118 10.93 -12.64 1.56
N GLU A 119 11.91 -11.96 0.96
CA GLU A 119 12.73 -12.41 -0.17
C GLU A 119 11.92 -12.83 -1.43
N GLU A 120 10.69 -12.33 -1.57
CA GLU A 120 9.84 -12.51 -2.75
C GLU A 120 10.12 -11.38 -3.76
N ILE A 121 11.36 -11.32 -4.25
CA ILE A 121 11.87 -10.18 -5.04
C ILE A 121 11.04 -9.95 -6.31
N GLU A 122 10.79 -11.00 -7.10
CA GLU A 122 10.04 -10.90 -8.36
C GLU A 122 8.62 -10.37 -8.15
N LYS A 123 7.93 -10.83 -7.09
CA LYS A 123 6.60 -10.32 -6.74
C LYS A 123 6.66 -8.85 -6.33
N ALA A 124 7.62 -8.48 -5.48
CA ALA A 124 7.78 -7.11 -5.02
C ALA A 124 8.03 -6.16 -6.20
N GLU A 125 8.91 -6.54 -7.12
CA GLU A 125 9.27 -5.76 -8.31
C GLU A 125 8.11 -5.61 -9.28
N LYS A 126 7.39 -6.71 -9.57
CA LYS A 126 6.20 -6.66 -10.42
C LYS A 126 5.17 -5.65 -9.88
N ILE A 127 4.86 -5.72 -8.59
CA ILE A 127 3.89 -4.81 -7.96
C ILE A 127 4.42 -3.37 -7.94
N ALA A 128 5.73 -3.18 -7.72
CA ALA A 128 6.35 -1.87 -7.75
C ALA A 128 6.25 -1.24 -9.14
N GLU A 129 6.51 -1.98 -10.21
CA GLU A 129 6.37 -1.50 -11.58
C GLU A 129 4.92 -1.16 -11.93
N GLU A 130 3.97 -2.04 -11.59
CA GLU A 130 2.53 -1.76 -11.76
C GLU A 130 2.12 -0.47 -11.03
N PHE A 131 2.60 -0.29 -9.80
CA PHE A 131 2.27 0.89 -9.01
C PHE A 131 2.93 2.17 -9.54
N ALA A 132 4.17 2.07 -10.03
CA ALA A 132 4.87 3.17 -10.67
C ALA A 132 4.16 3.61 -11.97
N LEU A 133 3.71 2.65 -12.78
CA LEU A 133 2.96 2.91 -14.01
C LEU A 133 1.65 3.65 -13.72
N ILE A 134 0.87 3.20 -12.72
CA ILE A 134 -0.36 3.89 -12.29
C ILE A 134 -0.07 5.34 -11.87
N CYS A 135 1.01 5.57 -11.13
CA CYS A 135 1.39 6.92 -10.72
C CYS A 135 1.81 7.78 -11.91
N GLU A 136 2.57 7.22 -12.85
CA GLU A 136 3.00 7.88 -14.08
C GLU A 136 1.82 8.28 -14.96
N ASP A 137 0.86 7.38 -15.17
CA ASP A 137 -0.33 7.63 -15.98
C ASP A 137 -1.18 8.76 -15.37
N ASN A 138 -1.43 8.69 -14.06
CA ASN A 138 -2.19 9.71 -13.34
C ASN A 138 -1.49 11.08 -13.39
N LEU A 139 -0.18 11.13 -13.10
CA LEU A 139 0.59 12.38 -13.17
C LEU A 139 0.64 12.94 -14.59
N SER A 140 0.86 12.09 -15.59
CA SER A 140 0.88 12.49 -17.00
C SER A 140 -0.45 13.11 -17.42
N TYR A 141 -1.57 12.49 -17.01
CA TYR A 141 -2.90 13.03 -17.24
C TYR A 141 -3.10 14.36 -16.52
N TYR A 142 -2.86 14.44 -15.21
CA TYR A 142 -3.09 15.67 -14.43
C TYR A 142 -2.27 16.86 -14.93
N LEU A 143 -1.01 16.62 -15.31
CA LEU A 143 -0.12 17.66 -15.84
C LEU A 143 -0.54 18.13 -17.24
N SER A 144 -1.20 17.26 -18.03
CA SER A 144 -1.75 17.63 -19.35
C SER A 144 -2.98 18.55 -19.28
N LEU A 145 -3.65 18.63 -18.13
CA LEU A 145 -4.87 19.43 -17.97
C LEU A 145 -4.60 20.93 -18.13
N LYS A 146 -5.60 21.67 -18.61
CA LYS A 146 -5.57 23.15 -18.66
C LYS A 146 -5.36 23.73 -17.25
N PRO A 147 -4.73 24.92 -17.11
CA PRO A 147 -4.36 25.48 -15.81
C PRO A 147 -5.48 25.51 -14.75
N GLY A 148 -6.70 25.88 -15.13
CA GLY A 148 -7.84 25.91 -14.21
C GLY A 148 -8.23 24.51 -13.67
N MET A 149 -8.24 23.50 -14.53
CA MET A 149 -8.53 22.11 -14.15
C MET A 149 -7.37 21.48 -13.38
N ARG A 150 -6.13 21.80 -13.76
CA ARG A 150 -4.93 21.36 -13.04
C ARG A 150 -4.93 21.86 -11.58
N LYS A 151 -5.37 23.10 -11.37
CA LYS A 151 -5.51 23.69 -10.03
C LYS A 151 -6.51 22.92 -9.16
N SER A 152 -7.58 22.37 -9.75
CA SER A 152 -8.54 21.55 -8.99
C SER A 152 -8.02 20.16 -8.59
N VAL A 153 -6.94 19.67 -9.20
CA VAL A 153 -6.33 18.36 -8.92
C VAL A 153 -4.92 18.47 -8.31
N THR A 154 -4.56 19.63 -7.74
CA THR A 154 -3.22 19.84 -7.17
C THR A 154 -2.92 18.86 -6.03
N SER A 155 -3.91 18.52 -5.20
CA SER A 155 -3.75 17.52 -4.15
C SER A 155 -3.47 16.12 -4.71
N ASP A 156 -4.10 15.75 -5.82
CA ASP A 156 -3.86 14.46 -6.48
C ASP A 156 -2.47 14.40 -7.11
N ILE A 157 -2.00 15.50 -7.71
CA ILE A 157 -0.62 15.61 -8.22
C ILE A 157 0.39 15.41 -7.09
N GLN A 158 0.24 16.16 -6.00
CA GLN A 158 1.13 16.08 -4.84
C GLN A 158 1.14 14.67 -4.23
N LEU A 159 -0.04 14.05 -4.11
CA LEU A 159 -0.17 12.68 -3.62
C LEU A 159 0.62 11.70 -4.51
N HIS A 160 0.42 11.71 -5.82
CA HIS A 160 1.09 10.74 -6.70
C HIS A 160 2.60 10.98 -6.78
N LEU A 161 3.07 12.23 -6.72
CA LEU A 161 4.50 12.52 -6.59
C LEU A 161 5.07 11.94 -5.29
N GLN A 162 4.34 12.11 -4.17
CA GLN A 162 4.76 11.56 -2.88
C GLN A 162 4.78 10.03 -2.90
N LEU A 163 3.76 9.38 -3.48
CA LEU A 163 3.70 7.92 -3.60
C LEU A 163 4.86 7.37 -4.42
N LEU A 164 5.17 8.02 -5.55
CA LEU A 164 6.29 7.61 -6.41
C LEU A 164 7.63 7.83 -5.71
N GLN A 165 7.79 8.93 -4.95
CA GLN A 165 8.99 9.15 -4.13
C GLN A 165 9.15 8.08 -3.03
N MET A 166 8.07 7.73 -2.32
CA MET A 166 8.09 6.65 -1.33
C MET A 166 8.47 5.31 -1.96
N LEU A 167 7.93 5.03 -3.14
CA LEU A 167 8.23 3.82 -3.89
C LEU A 167 9.72 3.76 -4.27
N THR A 168 10.29 4.86 -4.78
CA THR A 168 11.73 4.96 -5.05
C THR A 168 12.55 4.64 -3.81
N GLY A 169 12.18 5.18 -2.65
CA GLY A 169 12.84 4.89 -1.37
C GLY A 169 12.82 3.40 -1.02
N VAL A 170 11.64 2.78 -1.06
CA VAL A 170 11.47 1.35 -0.75
C VAL A 170 12.29 0.48 -1.68
N THR A 171 12.23 0.71 -2.99
CA THR A 171 12.96 -0.12 -3.97
C THR A 171 14.46 0.08 -3.88
N LYS A 172 14.92 1.30 -3.60
CA LYS A 172 16.36 1.61 -3.44
C LYS A 172 16.95 1.02 -2.17
N GLU A 173 16.20 1.03 -1.07
CA GLU A 173 16.63 0.40 0.19
C GLU A 173 16.62 -1.13 0.10
N SER A 174 15.68 -1.71 -0.66
CA SER A 174 15.45 -3.15 -0.70
C SER A 174 16.24 -3.88 -1.79
N ASN A 175 16.28 -3.35 -3.02
CA ASN A 175 17.02 -3.90 -4.15
C ASN A 175 17.47 -2.80 -5.13
N PRO A 176 18.60 -2.10 -4.88
CA PRO A 176 19.07 -1.00 -5.70
C PRO A 176 19.30 -1.35 -7.18
N GLU A 177 19.71 -2.59 -7.46
CA GLU A 177 20.03 -3.07 -8.82
C GLU A 177 18.79 -3.54 -9.60
N GLY A 178 17.63 -3.61 -8.94
CA GLY A 178 16.36 -3.99 -9.55
C GLY A 178 15.67 -2.81 -10.22
N VAL A 179 14.36 -2.71 -9.99
CA VAL A 179 13.50 -1.68 -10.59
C VAL A 179 13.74 -0.25 -10.07
N ALA A 180 14.58 -0.09 -9.04
CA ALA A 180 14.78 1.18 -8.35
C ALA A 180 15.21 2.33 -9.28
N LYS A 181 16.16 2.08 -10.18
CA LYS A 181 16.65 3.09 -11.13
C LYS A 181 15.55 3.54 -12.10
N SER A 182 14.79 2.60 -12.66
CA SER A 182 13.67 2.88 -13.57
C SER A 182 12.61 3.75 -12.90
N ILE A 183 12.26 3.44 -11.64
CA ILE A 183 11.28 4.21 -10.86
C ILE A 183 11.83 5.61 -10.50
N GLU A 184 13.12 5.71 -10.14
CA GLU A 184 13.79 6.99 -9.87
C GLU A 184 13.82 7.91 -11.11
N GLU A 185 14.06 7.35 -12.30
CA GLU A 185 14.01 8.07 -13.58
C GLU A 185 12.60 8.59 -13.90
N LYS A 186 11.56 7.75 -13.73
CA LYS A 186 10.15 8.15 -13.88
C LYS A 186 9.80 9.31 -12.94
N PHE A 187 10.17 9.19 -11.66
CA PHE A 187 9.96 10.24 -10.67
C PHE A 187 10.62 11.56 -11.09
N SER A 188 11.91 11.50 -11.44
CA SER A 188 12.69 12.68 -11.81
C SER A 188 12.12 13.40 -13.04
N SER A 189 11.70 12.63 -14.04
CA SER A 189 11.05 13.15 -15.25
C SER A 189 9.73 13.85 -14.95
N LEU A 190 8.83 13.20 -14.20
CA LEU A 190 7.53 13.76 -13.85
C LEU A 190 7.63 14.95 -12.91
N TYR A 191 8.57 14.94 -11.97
CA TYR A 191 8.84 16.05 -11.07
C TYR A 191 9.36 17.28 -11.82
N SER A 192 10.27 17.07 -12.78
CA SER A 192 10.76 18.14 -13.67
C SER A 192 9.62 18.73 -14.50
N LYS A 193 8.74 17.88 -15.05
CA LYS A 193 7.55 18.32 -15.78
C LYS A 193 6.61 19.11 -14.87
N TYR A 194 6.40 18.68 -13.63
CA TYR A 194 5.59 19.40 -12.64
C TYR A 194 6.10 20.82 -12.41
N ILE A 195 7.38 20.99 -12.07
CA ILE A 195 8.06 22.29 -11.87
C ILE A 195 7.82 23.23 -13.07
N GLN A 196 8.14 22.77 -14.29
CA GLN A 196 7.96 23.55 -15.52
C GLN A 196 6.50 23.96 -15.75
N THR A 197 5.57 23.09 -15.38
CA THR A 197 4.14 23.22 -15.65
C THR A 197 3.41 24.10 -14.63
N THR A 198 3.92 24.17 -13.39
CA THR A 198 3.33 24.97 -12.30
C THR A 198 4.10 26.26 -12.02
N GLY A 199 5.27 26.45 -12.62
CA GLY A 199 6.12 27.64 -12.38
C GLY A 199 6.62 27.74 -10.93
N GLN A 200 6.71 26.60 -10.25
CA GLN A 200 7.33 26.46 -8.92
C GLN A 200 8.75 25.94 -9.09
#